data_AF-A0A5P8VQK8-F1
#
_entry.id   AF-A0A5P8VQK8-F1
#
_cell.length_a   1.000
_cell.length_b   1.000
_cell.length_c   1.000
_cell.angle_alpha   90.00
_cell.angle_beta   90.00
_cell.angle_gamma   90.00
#
_symmetry.space_group_name_H-M   'P 1'
#
loop_
_entity.id
_entity.type
_entity.pdbx_description
1 polymer ?
#
loop_
_entity_poly.entity_id
_entity_poly.type
_entity_poly.pdbx_seq_one_letter_code
_entity_poly.pdbx_strand_id
1 'polypeptide(L)'
;MAPVSDIVFVQDLTGSFGDDLPNQQVLLPAVVNRLSNPILATIFGADLKLGLASFKDKPISPLGGLGDYVYRPELALTNNITAVKAIINGFSASGGGDFPESQLDALLYAALDSGGSLSYRVGSFRVVILSTDASYHVAGDRAAVSPSTTIPNNGDSVINPVEDYATISQVKTALEANNIIPIFLATSDVVNNYKELVTQLGRGGVLPLGSRSENVADAIKEAVARARNVVSDNLGTSGVDFINGASFSSTTGDKVVFVGDGDDNVSLAGVTGNHFIDGGAGSDVLFGGSGADTADGGSNNDNLVGGNGNDILFGSSGDDILTGNDGNDYLQGDSGNDVLTGGAGSDTFAFTTGSRFVISELGSDTIQDFTPGADKIQLSKTTFTALSNFVFPTALNVADFATVTTDASAELSGAEIVYNSANGSLFYNPNGLAGGFAEGGRFAQLTSNPTLTAASFEVVV
;
A
#
# COMPACT_ATOMS: atom_id res chain seq x y z
N MET A 1 14.16 17.47 -5.15
CA MET A 1 13.54 16.60 -6.19
C MET A 1 12.70 15.60 -5.44
N ALA A 2 11.43 15.40 -5.83
CA ALA A 2 10.63 14.32 -5.28
C ALA A 2 11.35 12.99 -5.55
N PRO A 3 11.42 12.06 -4.58
CA PRO A 3 12.03 10.77 -4.78
C PRO A 3 11.32 10.02 -5.93
N VAL A 4 12.05 9.19 -6.66
CA VAL A 4 11.53 8.36 -7.75
C VAL A 4 11.74 6.92 -7.33
N SER A 5 10.71 6.08 -7.30
CA SER A 5 10.81 4.71 -6.77
C SER A 5 10.47 3.65 -7.80
N ASP A 6 11.33 2.66 -7.92
CA ASP A 6 11.17 1.46 -8.74
C ASP A 6 11.01 0.25 -7.83
N ILE A 7 9.89 -0.47 -7.95
CA ILE A 7 9.66 -1.73 -7.26
C ILE A 7 9.53 -2.83 -8.30
N VAL A 8 10.30 -3.90 -8.16
CA VAL A 8 10.22 -5.07 -9.03
C VAL A 8 9.79 -6.28 -8.20
N PHE A 9 8.68 -6.90 -8.60
CA PHE A 9 8.26 -8.18 -8.03
C PHE A 9 8.90 -9.31 -8.82
N VAL A 10 9.63 -10.19 -8.13
CA VAL A 10 10.25 -11.40 -8.66
C VAL A 10 9.46 -12.58 -8.11
N GLN A 11 8.63 -13.18 -8.97
CA GLN A 11 7.68 -14.20 -8.57
C GLN A 11 8.26 -15.61 -8.78
N ASP A 12 8.23 -16.42 -7.72
CA ASP A 12 8.42 -17.86 -7.83
C ASP A 12 7.24 -18.48 -8.58
N LEU A 13 7.53 -19.16 -9.69
CA LEU A 13 6.55 -19.86 -10.52
C LEU A 13 6.83 -21.36 -10.62
N THR A 14 7.55 -21.93 -9.64
CA THR A 14 7.69 -23.38 -9.47
C THR A 14 6.39 -24.02 -9.05
N GLY A 15 6.32 -25.35 -9.12
CA GLY A 15 5.12 -26.10 -8.76
C GLY A 15 4.77 -26.01 -7.27
N SER A 16 5.76 -25.82 -6.38
CA SER A 16 5.53 -25.70 -4.93
C SER A 16 4.71 -24.45 -4.61
N PHE A 17 5.02 -23.33 -5.27
CA PHE A 17 4.33 -22.06 -5.08
C PHE A 17 2.88 -22.03 -5.63
N GLY A 18 2.38 -23.15 -6.18
CA GLY A 18 1.07 -23.24 -6.82
C GLY A 18 -0.12 -22.97 -5.90
N ASP A 19 0.03 -23.22 -4.59
CA ASP A 19 -1.02 -22.95 -3.60
C ASP A 19 -1.04 -21.47 -3.17
N ASP A 20 0.09 -20.77 -3.25
CA ASP A 20 0.23 -19.35 -2.89
C ASP A 20 -0.05 -18.39 -4.05
N LEU A 21 0.25 -18.80 -5.29
CA LEU A 21 0.09 -17.96 -6.48
C LEU A 21 -1.34 -17.40 -6.68
N PRO A 22 -2.43 -18.17 -6.49
CA PRO A 22 -3.79 -17.63 -6.63
C PRO A 22 -4.07 -16.47 -5.69
N ASN A 23 -3.52 -16.51 -4.47
CA ASN A 23 -3.69 -15.43 -3.50
C ASN A 23 -2.89 -14.19 -3.93
N GLN A 24 -1.66 -14.35 -4.42
CA GLN A 24 -0.87 -13.26 -5.02
C GLN A 24 -1.60 -12.60 -6.20
N GLN A 25 -2.29 -13.39 -7.02
CA GLN A 25 -3.06 -12.90 -8.16
C GLN A 25 -4.26 -12.04 -7.77
N VAL A 26 -4.80 -12.20 -6.56
CA VAL A 26 -5.86 -11.34 -6.04
C VAL A 26 -5.27 -10.10 -5.35
N LEU A 27 -4.24 -10.29 -4.53
CA LEU A 27 -3.74 -9.28 -3.61
C LEU A 27 -2.81 -8.26 -4.28
N LEU A 28 -1.85 -8.69 -5.11
CA LEU A 28 -0.93 -7.77 -5.78
C LEU A 28 -1.70 -6.69 -6.59
N PRO A 29 -2.72 -7.02 -7.41
CA PRO A 29 -3.57 -6.03 -8.05
C PRO A 29 -4.21 -4.97 -7.13
N ALA A 30 -4.67 -5.38 -5.95
CA ALA A 30 -5.32 -4.51 -4.98
C ALA A 30 -4.30 -3.57 -4.32
N VAL A 31 -3.13 -4.10 -3.95
CA VAL A 31 -2.05 -3.31 -3.39
C VAL A 31 -1.50 -2.33 -4.42
N VAL A 32 -1.26 -2.79 -5.65
CA VAL A 32 -0.80 -1.94 -6.76
C VAL A 32 -1.78 -0.80 -7.04
N ASN A 33 -3.09 -1.04 -6.95
CA ASN A 33 -4.10 0.01 -7.00
C ASN A 33 -3.93 1.04 -5.86
N ARG A 34 -3.76 0.57 -4.62
CA ARG A 34 -3.56 1.42 -3.44
C ARG A 34 -2.30 2.29 -3.61
N LEU A 35 -1.20 1.70 -4.06
CA LEU A 35 0.08 2.40 -4.32
C LEU A 35 0.04 3.45 -5.43
N SER A 36 -0.90 3.31 -6.37
CA SER A 36 -1.12 4.28 -7.45
C SER A 36 -2.08 5.42 -7.07
N ASN A 37 -2.63 5.41 -5.85
CA ASN A 37 -3.42 6.50 -5.32
C ASN A 37 -2.56 7.80 -5.32
N PRO A 38 -3.05 8.92 -5.89
CA PRO A 38 -2.33 10.19 -5.93
C PRO A 38 -1.80 10.67 -4.57
N ILE A 39 -2.49 10.31 -3.50
CA ILE A 39 -2.12 10.62 -2.12
C ILE A 39 -0.91 9.78 -1.69
N LEU A 40 -0.95 8.46 -1.88
CA LEU A 40 0.18 7.58 -1.57
C LEU A 40 1.39 7.84 -2.49
N ALA A 41 1.18 8.27 -3.73
CA ALA A 41 2.26 8.69 -4.63
C ALA A 41 3.11 9.84 -4.07
N THR A 42 2.63 10.63 -3.09
CA THR A 42 3.47 11.64 -2.42
C THR A 42 4.54 11.02 -1.51
N ILE A 43 4.31 9.80 -1.01
CA ILE A 43 5.18 9.04 -0.09
C ILE A 43 6.15 8.12 -0.83
N PHE A 44 5.66 7.40 -1.85
CA PHE A 44 6.47 6.54 -2.72
C PHE A 44 7.26 7.33 -3.76
N GLY A 45 7.03 8.64 -3.84
CA GLY A 45 7.55 9.48 -4.90
C GLY A 45 6.56 9.62 -6.03
N ALA A 46 6.43 10.84 -6.57
CA ALA A 46 5.37 11.23 -7.51
C ALA A 46 5.33 10.43 -8.83
N ASP A 47 6.28 9.52 -9.04
CA ASP A 47 6.38 8.62 -10.19
C ASP A 47 6.82 7.22 -9.71
N LEU A 48 5.99 6.53 -8.92
CA LEU A 48 6.19 5.11 -8.60
C LEU A 48 6.02 4.25 -9.85
N LYS A 49 6.96 3.33 -10.11
CA LYS A 49 6.84 2.35 -11.18
C LYS A 49 7.04 0.93 -10.65
N LEU A 50 6.30 0.02 -11.27
CA LEU A 50 6.27 -1.38 -10.93
C LEU A 50 6.74 -2.22 -12.10
N GLY A 51 7.68 -3.12 -11.84
CA GLY A 51 8.16 -4.12 -12.78
C GLY A 51 7.82 -5.52 -12.28
N LEU A 52 7.75 -6.47 -13.20
CA LEU A 52 7.51 -7.87 -12.89
C LEU A 52 8.59 -8.71 -13.52
N ALA A 53 9.05 -9.71 -12.79
CA ALA A 53 9.91 -10.77 -13.25
C ALA A 53 9.50 -12.08 -12.57
N SER A 54 10.01 -13.18 -13.07
CA SER A 54 9.71 -14.52 -12.57
C SER A 54 10.94 -15.40 -12.63
N PHE A 55 10.91 -16.48 -11.87
CA PHE A 55 11.92 -17.53 -11.94
C PHE A 55 11.29 -18.91 -11.69
N LYS A 56 12.03 -19.94 -12.07
CA LYS A 56 11.77 -21.32 -11.68
C LYS A 56 13.07 -21.95 -11.20
N ASP A 57 13.54 -22.98 -11.89
CA ASP A 57 14.86 -23.52 -11.67
C ASP A 57 15.65 -23.77 -12.96
N LYS A 58 16.91 -24.18 -12.80
CA LYS A 58 17.77 -24.57 -13.90
C LYS A 58 17.14 -25.76 -14.63
N PRO A 59 17.01 -25.72 -15.97
CA PRO A 59 16.34 -26.77 -16.75
C PRO A 59 17.19 -28.04 -16.90
N ILE A 60 17.47 -28.72 -15.80
CA ILE A 60 18.26 -29.94 -15.71
C ILE A 60 17.78 -30.81 -14.56
N SER A 61 17.50 -32.09 -14.83
CA SER A 61 17.11 -33.03 -13.78
C SER A 61 18.28 -33.34 -12.82
N PRO A 62 18.05 -33.45 -11.49
CA PRO A 62 16.76 -33.38 -10.81
C PRO A 62 16.31 -31.97 -10.40
N LEU A 63 17.10 -30.93 -10.67
CA LEU A 63 16.86 -29.54 -10.25
C LEU A 63 15.57 -28.96 -10.86
N GLY A 64 15.46 -29.03 -12.19
CA GLY A 64 14.28 -28.53 -12.92
C GLY A 64 13.93 -29.37 -14.15
N GLY A 65 12.72 -29.14 -14.65
CA GLY A 65 12.22 -29.72 -15.89
C GLY A 65 12.76 -29.04 -17.15
N LEU A 66 12.60 -29.69 -18.31
CA LEU A 66 13.03 -29.14 -19.60
C LEU A 66 12.32 -27.82 -20.00
N GLY A 67 11.17 -27.54 -19.41
CA GLY A 67 10.40 -26.30 -19.62
C GLY A 67 10.69 -25.20 -18.60
N ASP A 68 11.61 -25.45 -17.66
CA ASP A 68 11.96 -24.49 -16.62
C ASP A 68 12.99 -23.49 -17.12
N TYR A 69 13.12 -22.39 -16.38
CA TYR A 69 13.99 -21.29 -16.71
C TYR A 69 14.49 -20.62 -15.44
N VAL A 70 15.69 -20.06 -15.52
CA VAL A 70 16.38 -19.48 -14.36
C VAL A 70 15.78 -18.13 -13.96
N TYR A 71 15.47 -17.27 -14.92
CA TYR A 71 14.91 -15.94 -14.68
C TYR A 71 14.25 -15.42 -15.96
N ARG A 72 13.16 -14.66 -15.83
CA ARG A 72 12.51 -13.98 -16.95
C ARG A 72 11.96 -12.61 -16.53
N PRO A 73 12.35 -11.52 -17.20
CA PRO A 73 11.63 -10.26 -17.06
C PRO A 73 10.27 -10.36 -17.75
N GLU A 74 9.20 -10.05 -17.02
CA GLU A 74 7.81 -10.21 -17.46
C GLU A 74 7.18 -8.88 -17.86
N LEU A 75 7.54 -7.81 -17.15
CA LEU A 75 7.03 -6.46 -17.41
C LEU A 75 8.07 -5.43 -16.99
N ALA A 76 8.45 -4.56 -17.94
CA ALA A 76 9.28 -3.40 -17.65
C ALA A 76 8.57 -2.43 -16.69
N LEU A 77 9.36 -1.68 -15.92
CA LEU A 77 8.87 -0.69 -14.96
C LEU A 77 7.84 0.26 -15.59
N THR A 78 6.62 0.22 -15.08
CA THR A 78 5.47 0.99 -15.58
C THR A 78 4.59 1.48 -14.44
N ASN A 79 3.87 2.57 -14.67
CA ASN A 79 2.77 3.03 -13.81
C ASN A 79 1.39 2.59 -14.36
N ASN A 80 1.36 1.83 -15.46
CA ASN A 80 0.14 1.28 -16.02
C ASN A 80 -0.31 0.05 -15.22
N ILE A 81 -1.13 0.30 -14.21
CA ILE A 81 -1.68 -0.72 -13.32
C ILE A 81 -2.44 -1.81 -14.06
N THR A 82 -3.16 -1.46 -15.14
CA THR A 82 -3.87 -2.43 -15.97
C THR A 82 -2.90 -3.43 -16.62
N ALA A 83 -1.73 -2.96 -17.07
CA ALA A 83 -0.70 -3.83 -17.62
C ALA A 83 -0.09 -4.75 -16.56
N VAL A 84 0.19 -4.22 -15.36
CA VAL A 84 0.69 -5.00 -14.21
C VAL A 84 -0.29 -6.13 -13.87
N LYS A 85 -1.58 -5.81 -13.73
CA LYS A 85 -2.65 -6.78 -13.44
C LYS A 85 -2.77 -7.86 -14.51
N ALA A 86 -2.68 -7.48 -15.78
CA ALA A 86 -2.81 -8.43 -16.89
C ALA A 86 -1.70 -9.50 -16.88
N ILE A 87 -0.47 -9.10 -16.55
CA ILE A 87 0.67 -10.03 -16.46
C ILE A 87 0.53 -10.96 -15.25
N ILE A 88 0.23 -10.41 -14.06
CA ILE A 88 0.06 -11.20 -12.83
C ILE A 88 -1.02 -12.28 -13.00
N ASN A 89 -2.18 -11.91 -13.55
CA ASN A 89 -3.27 -12.85 -13.80
C ASN A 89 -2.92 -13.94 -14.83
N GLY A 90 -1.88 -13.74 -15.64
CA GLY A 90 -1.37 -14.71 -16.60
C GLY A 90 -0.32 -15.66 -16.04
N PHE A 91 0.16 -15.45 -14.81
CA PHE A 91 1.14 -16.33 -14.19
C PHE A 91 0.58 -17.73 -13.91
N SER A 92 1.46 -18.72 -14.02
CA SER A 92 1.14 -20.12 -13.74
C SER A 92 2.34 -20.82 -13.11
N ALA A 93 2.14 -21.30 -11.89
CA ALA A 93 3.09 -22.09 -11.12
C ALA A 93 3.17 -23.52 -11.69
N SER A 94 4.38 -23.94 -12.07
CA SER A 94 4.66 -25.27 -12.62
C SER A 94 6.15 -25.55 -12.69
N GLY A 95 6.55 -26.82 -12.77
CA GLY A 95 7.97 -27.18 -12.81
C GLY A 95 8.61 -27.14 -11.43
N GLY A 96 9.92 -26.96 -11.37
CA GLY A 96 10.70 -27.34 -10.19
C GLY A 96 10.81 -28.87 -10.12
N GLY A 97 12.00 -29.36 -9.74
CA GLY A 97 12.31 -30.78 -9.70
C GLY A 97 12.77 -31.25 -8.33
N ASP A 98 13.34 -30.36 -7.53
CA ASP A 98 13.61 -30.53 -6.11
C ASP A 98 12.99 -29.37 -5.29
N PHE A 99 13.47 -29.16 -4.06
CA PHE A 99 12.85 -28.22 -3.11
C PHE A 99 13.56 -26.86 -3.07
N PRO A 100 14.90 -26.75 -3.16
CA PRO A 100 15.53 -25.46 -3.38
C PRO A 100 15.33 -25.00 -4.83
N GLU A 101 15.32 -23.68 -5.07
CA GLU A 101 15.06 -23.12 -6.40
C GLU A 101 16.12 -22.06 -6.78
N SER A 102 15.90 -21.32 -7.88
CA SER A 102 16.88 -20.36 -8.44
C SER A 102 16.84 -18.93 -7.84
N GLN A 103 16.42 -18.72 -6.60
CA GLN A 103 16.22 -17.36 -6.03
C GLN A 103 17.48 -16.49 -6.08
N LEU A 104 18.68 -17.04 -5.82
CA LEU A 104 19.93 -16.27 -5.87
C LEU A 104 20.29 -15.82 -7.29
N ASP A 105 20.06 -16.68 -8.28
CA ASP A 105 20.26 -16.31 -9.70
C ASP A 105 19.23 -15.27 -10.12
N ALA A 106 17.96 -15.47 -9.77
CA ALA A 106 16.90 -14.50 -10.05
C ALA A 106 17.21 -13.12 -9.47
N LEU A 107 17.71 -13.07 -8.24
CA LEU A 107 18.11 -11.83 -7.58
C LEU A 107 19.35 -11.20 -8.22
N LEU A 108 20.34 -12.00 -8.64
CA LEU A 108 21.50 -11.52 -9.39
C LEU A 108 21.07 -10.87 -10.70
N TYR A 109 20.26 -11.56 -11.51
CA TYR A 109 19.84 -11.04 -12.82
C TYR A 109 18.90 -9.84 -12.68
N ALA A 110 17.97 -9.85 -11.73
CA ALA A 110 17.14 -8.69 -11.42
C ALA A 110 18.00 -7.47 -11.00
N ALA A 111 19.11 -7.70 -10.29
CA ALA A 111 20.01 -6.63 -9.88
C ALA A 111 20.85 -6.08 -11.05
N LEU A 112 21.28 -6.95 -11.96
CA LEU A 112 22.10 -6.60 -13.12
C LEU A 112 21.30 -6.10 -14.33
N ASP A 113 19.98 -6.12 -14.28
CA ASP A 113 19.09 -5.61 -15.34
C ASP A 113 18.98 -4.07 -15.37
N SER A 114 19.98 -3.36 -14.84
CA SER A 114 20.02 -1.90 -14.75
C SER A 114 20.07 -1.26 -16.14
N GLY A 115 18.92 -0.81 -16.65
CA GLY A 115 18.78 -0.26 -18.00
C GLY A 115 18.55 -1.32 -19.09
N GLY A 116 18.31 -2.57 -18.71
CA GLY A 116 17.90 -3.65 -19.60
C GLY A 116 16.38 -3.81 -19.67
N SER A 117 15.89 -5.04 -19.55
CA SER A 117 14.49 -5.39 -19.82
C SER A 117 13.52 -4.79 -18.80
N LEU A 118 13.91 -4.67 -17.53
CA LEU A 118 13.15 -4.04 -16.46
C LEU A 118 13.17 -2.51 -16.54
N SER A 119 14.15 -1.92 -17.23
CA SER A 119 14.27 -0.46 -17.45
C SER A 119 14.36 0.39 -16.17
N TYR A 120 15.17 -0.03 -15.19
CA TYR A 120 15.43 0.75 -13.97
C TYR A 120 15.85 2.20 -14.27
N ARG A 121 15.24 3.15 -13.56
CA ARG A 121 15.52 4.58 -13.76
C ARG A 121 16.81 5.00 -13.07
N VAL A 122 17.52 5.95 -13.66
CA VAL A 122 18.75 6.50 -13.06
C VAL A 122 18.38 7.36 -11.85
N GLY A 123 19.05 7.14 -10.72
CA GLY A 123 18.77 7.88 -9.49
C GLY A 123 17.45 7.50 -8.80
N SER A 124 16.77 6.45 -9.27
CA SER A 124 15.64 5.89 -8.54
C SER A 124 16.11 5.16 -7.29
N PHE A 125 15.24 5.19 -6.29
CA PHE A 125 15.26 4.24 -5.21
C PHE A 125 14.70 2.90 -5.72
N ARG A 126 15.37 1.77 -5.43
CA ARG A 126 15.07 0.47 -6.06
C ARG A 126 14.87 -0.65 -5.05
N VAL A 127 13.76 -1.37 -5.19
CA VAL A 127 13.44 -2.57 -4.40
C VAL A 127 13.22 -3.74 -5.34
N VAL A 128 13.73 -4.89 -4.94
CA VAL A 128 13.30 -6.17 -5.48
C VAL A 128 12.56 -6.94 -4.39
N ILE A 129 11.30 -7.28 -4.62
CA ILE A 129 10.48 -8.10 -3.73
C ILE A 129 10.44 -9.50 -4.33
N LEU A 130 10.98 -10.50 -3.63
CA LEU A 130 10.99 -11.89 -4.06
C LEU A 130 10.06 -12.72 -3.18
N SER A 131 9.01 -13.29 -3.78
CA SER A 131 8.05 -14.16 -3.10
C SER A 131 8.34 -15.62 -3.40
N THR A 132 8.43 -16.46 -2.37
CA THR A 132 8.77 -17.89 -2.51
C THR A 132 8.34 -18.70 -1.28
N ASP A 133 8.07 -19.97 -1.48
CA ASP A 133 7.81 -20.97 -0.44
C ASP A 133 8.98 -21.96 -0.26
N ALA A 134 10.01 -21.81 -1.08
CA ALA A 134 11.13 -22.72 -1.21
C ALA A 134 12.42 -22.15 -0.60
N SER A 135 13.34 -23.06 -0.24
CA SER A 135 14.74 -22.69 -0.01
C SER A 135 15.44 -22.30 -1.31
N TYR A 136 16.67 -21.77 -1.23
CA TYR A 136 17.44 -21.39 -2.40
C TYR A 136 18.66 -22.29 -2.59
N HIS A 137 18.98 -22.58 -3.86
CA HIS A 137 20.23 -23.21 -4.21
C HIS A 137 21.43 -22.29 -3.99
N VAL A 138 22.59 -22.89 -3.74
CA VAL A 138 23.87 -22.21 -3.58
C VAL A 138 24.89 -22.69 -4.61
N ALA A 139 25.93 -21.88 -4.83
CA ALA A 139 27.03 -22.24 -5.70
C ALA A 139 27.63 -23.61 -5.33
N GLY A 140 27.71 -24.51 -6.31
CA GLY A 140 28.16 -25.89 -6.15
C GLY A 140 27.04 -26.91 -6.33
N ASP A 141 25.78 -26.53 -6.13
CA ASP A 141 24.64 -27.46 -6.22
C ASP A 141 24.45 -28.00 -7.64
N ARG A 142 24.58 -27.13 -8.65
CA ARG A 142 24.51 -27.60 -10.05
C ARG A 142 25.71 -28.46 -10.41
N ALA A 143 26.89 -28.09 -9.94
CA ALA A 143 28.11 -28.87 -10.18
C ALA A 143 28.03 -30.26 -9.54
N ALA A 144 27.33 -30.42 -8.42
CA ALA A 144 27.06 -31.71 -7.79
C ALA A 144 26.17 -32.61 -8.67
N VAL A 145 25.22 -32.03 -9.40
CA VAL A 145 24.32 -32.75 -10.31
C VAL A 145 24.98 -33.05 -11.66
N SER A 146 25.68 -32.08 -12.26
CA SER A 146 26.24 -32.21 -13.61
C SER A 146 27.62 -31.56 -13.74
N PRO A 147 28.67 -32.17 -13.16
CA PRO A 147 30.00 -31.56 -13.07
C PRO A 147 30.67 -31.35 -14.43
N SER A 148 30.36 -32.17 -15.44
CA SER A 148 30.98 -32.09 -16.77
C SER A 148 30.39 -31.01 -17.67
N THR A 149 29.20 -30.49 -17.32
CA THR A 149 28.52 -29.45 -18.10
C THR A 149 28.42 -28.13 -17.34
N THR A 150 28.70 -28.13 -16.04
CA THR A 150 28.64 -26.94 -15.20
C THR A 150 29.87 -26.08 -15.42
N ILE A 151 29.64 -24.79 -15.64
CA ILE A 151 30.69 -23.77 -15.58
C ILE A 151 30.42 -22.83 -14.38
N PRO A 152 31.44 -22.20 -13.79
CA PRO A 152 31.23 -21.24 -12.71
C PRO A 152 30.36 -20.07 -13.17
N ASN A 153 29.45 -19.62 -12.29
CA ASN A 153 28.70 -18.39 -12.52
C ASN A 153 29.67 -17.21 -12.63
N ASN A 154 29.57 -16.45 -13.72
CA ASN A 154 30.53 -15.37 -13.99
C ASN A 154 30.11 -14.01 -13.39
N GLY A 155 28.90 -13.91 -12.83
CA GLY A 155 28.36 -12.71 -12.20
C GLY A 155 27.94 -11.60 -13.17
N ASP A 156 27.73 -11.92 -14.45
CA ASP A 156 27.28 -10.96 -15.47
C ASP A 156 25.74 -10.98 -15.67
N SER A 157 25.25 -10.10 -16.55
CA SER A 157 23.82 -9.95 -16.81
C SER A 157 23.26 -10.96 -17.83
N VAL A 158 24.04 -11.93 -18.28
CA VAL A 158 23.67 -12.89 -19.32
C VAL A 158 23.13 -14.16 -18.66
N ILE A 159 21.83 -14.40 -18.82
CA ILE A 159 21.19 -15.59 -18.26
C ILE A 159 21.77 -16.84 -18.92
N ASN A 160 22.42 -17.69 -18.13
CA ASN A 160 23.07 -18.89 -18.62
C ASN A 160 22.69 -20.13 -17.77
N PRO A 161 21.84 -21.05 -18.29
CA PRO A 161 21.38 -22.21 -17.53
C PRO A 161 22.47 -23.28 -17.30
N VAL A 162 23.62 -23.19 -17.99
CA VAL A 162 24.75 -24.10 -17.75
C VAL A 162 25.71 -23.60 -16.65
N GLU A 163 25.58 -22.34 -16.26
CA GLU A 163 26.32 -21.82 -15.11
C GLU A 163 25.78 -22.41 -13.82
N ASP A 164 26.67 -22.57 -12.85
CA ASP A 164 26.30 -22.85 -11.47
C ASP A 164 25.45 -21.71 -10.89
N TYR A 165 24.86 -21.93 -9.71
CA TYR A 165 24.13 -20.89 -9.00
C TYR A 165 25.07 -19.77 -8.54
N ALA A 166 24.57 -18.54 -8.54
CA ALA A 166 25.31 -17.39 -8.06
C ALA A 166 25.74 -17.55 -6.60
N THR A 167 26.96 -17.10 -6.29
CA THR A 167 27.39 -16.98 -4.91
C THR A 167 26.68 -15.80 -4.23
N ILE A 168 26.45 -15.90 -2.92
CA ILE A 168 25.90 -14.79 -2.12
C ILE A 168 26.76 -13.52 -2.26
N SER A 169 28.09 -13.66 -2.43
CA SER A 169 28.99 -12.53 -2.65
C SER A 169 28.76 -11.83 -3.99
N GLN A 170 28.46 -12.58 -5.07
CA GLN A 170 28.13 -11.98 -6.37
C GLN A 170 26.80 -11.22 -6.29
N VAL A 171 25.78 -11.84 -5.70
CA VAL A 171 24.47 -11.22 -5.48
C VAL A 171 24.62 -9.93 -4.66
N LYS A 172 25.34 -9.99 -3.54
CA LYS A 172 25.64 -8.82 -2.70
C LYS A 172 26.29 -7.69 -3.50
N THR A 173 27.34 -8.01 -4.25
CA THR A 173 28.07 -7.02 -5.06
C THR A 173 27.15 -6.36 -6.09
N ALA A 174 26.31 -7.14 -6.76
CA ALA A 174 25.37 -6.63 -7.77
C ALA A 174 24.30 -5.72 -7.15
N LEU A 175 23.73 -6.12 -6.00
CA LEU A 175 22.76 -5.31 -5.26
C LEU A 175 23.36 -3.98 -4.79
N GLU A 176 24.58 -4.01 -4.23
CA GLU A 176 25.34 -2.82 -3.81
C GLU A 176 25.63 -1.89 -4.98
N ALA A 177 26.18 -2.41 -6.08
CA ALA A 177 26.52 -1.63 -7.26
C ALA A 177 25.31 -0.95 -7.91
N ASN A 178 24.13 -1.57 -7.84
CA ASN A 178 22.90 -1.07 -8.46
C ASN A 178 21.93 -0.41 -7.49
N ASN A 179 22.33 -0.24 -6.23
CA ASN A 179 21.55 0.34 -5.15
C ASN A 179 20.16 -0.29 -4.97
N ILE A 180 20.10 -1.62 -4.95
CA ILE A 180 18.85 -2.38 -4.81
C ILE A 180 18.74 -2.96 -3.41
N ILE A 181 17.57 -2.81 -2.80
CA ILE A 181 17.22 -3.45 -1.52
C ILE A 181 16.35 -4.68 -1.81
N PRO A 182 16.78 -5.90 -1.43
CA PRO A 182 15.96 -7.10 -1.56
C PRO A 182 15.00 -7.23 -0.37
N ILE A 183 13.74 -7.58 -0.63
CA ILE A 183 12.78 -8.00 0.38
C ILE A 183 12.32 -9.41 0.03
N PHE A 184 12.42 -10.33 0.99
CA PHE A 184 11.99 -11.71 0.81
C PHE A 184 10.64 -11.92 1.49
N LEU A 185 9.65 -12.34 0.70
CA LEU A 185 8.38 -12.86 1.18
C LEU A 185 8.47 -14.37 1.18
N ALA A 186 8.70 -14.93 2.37
CA ALA A 186 9.03 -16.33 2.53
C ALA A 186 7.99 -17.01 3.42
N THR A 187 7.47 -18.17 3.04
CA THR A 187 6.57 -18.94 3.91
C THR A 187 7.27 -19.29 5.22
N SER A 188 6.48 -19.54 6.27
CA SER A 188 6.99 -19.72 7.64
C SER A 188 8.04 -20.83 7.77
N ASP A 189 7.98 -21.84 6.90
CA ASP A 189 8.88 -22.99 6.93
C ASP A 189 10.30 -22.65 6.44
N VAL A 190 10.45 -21.62 5.59
CA VAL A 190 11.74 -21.20 5.01
C VAL A 190 12.20 -19.81 5.45
N VAL A 191 11.35 -19.05 6.17
CA VAL A 191 11.61 -17.65 6.56
C VAL A 191 12.95 -17.45 7.30
N ASN A 192 13.39 -18.40 8.11
CA ASN A 192 14.65 -18.28 8.85
C ASN A 192 15.88 -18.38 7.94
N ASN A 193 15.83 -19.19 6.88
CA ASN A 193 16.92 -19.29 5.89
C ASN A 193 17.14 -17.94 5.18
N TYR A 194 16.05 -17.20 4.94
CA TYR A 194 16.13 -15.87 4.34
C TYR A 194 16.61 -14.81 5.33
N LYS A 195 16.32 -14.94 6.63
CA LYS A 195 16.86 -14.02 7.66
C LYS A 195 18.38 -14.13 7.74
N GLU A 196 18.90 -15.36 7.66
CA GLU A 196 20.34 -15.61 7.55
C GLU A 196 20.91 -15.05 6.23
N LEU A 197 20.21 -15.24 5.11
CA LEU A 197 20.63 -14.69 3.82
C LEU A 197 20.74 -13.17 3.85
N VAL A 198 19.73 -12.46 4.35
CA VAL A 198 19.73 -11.00 4.47
C VAL A 198 20.89 -10.51 5.33
N THR A 199 21.22 -11.24 6.40
CA THR A 199 22.40 -10.94 7.23
C THR A 199 23.70 -11.04 6.43
N GLN A 200 23.84 -12.05 5.58
CA GLN A 200 25.02 -12.23 4.73
C GLN A 200 25.10 -11.19 3.60
N LEU A 201 23.97 -10.87 2.98
CA LEU A 201 23.85 -9.79 1.99
C LEU A 201 24.17 -8.42 2.61
N GLY A 202 23.95 -8.25 3.91
CA GLY A 202 24.20 -7.01 4.64
C GLY A 202 23.19 -5.90 4.31
N ARG A 203 22.11 -6.24 3.60
CA ARG A 203 21.00 -5.35 3.25
C ARG A 203 19.75 -6.15 2.91
N GLY A 204 18.59 -5.54 3.12
CA GLY A 204 17.30 -6.15 2.80
C GLY A 204 16.42 -6.41 4.02
N GLY A 205 15.36 -7.19 3.81
CA GLY A 205 14.38 -7.57 4.82
C GLY A 205 13.73 -8.89 4.49
N VAL A 206 13.09 -9.50 5.49
CA VAL A 206 12.35 -10.75 5.35
C VAL A 206 11.02 -10.60 6.05
N LEU A 207 9.95 -10.97 5.37
CA LEU A 207 8.61 -10.99 5.93
C LEU A 207 8.00 -12.39 5.75
N PRO A 208 7.28 -12.88 6.77
CA PRO A 208 6.57 -14.14 6.65
C PRO A 208 5.43 -13.97 5.64
N LEU A 209 5.38 -14.86 4.65
CA LEU A 209 4.25 -14.99 3.76
C LEU A 209 3.17 -15.78 4.52
N GLY A 210 2.07 -15.10 4.89
CA GLY A 210 0.93 -15.71 5.58
C GLY A 210 0.29 -16.82 4.76
N SER A 211 -0.47 -17.70 5.40
CA SER A 211 -1.12 -18.86 4.75
C SER A 211 -2.14 -18.51 3.65
N ARG A 212 -2.51 -17.23 3.52
CA ARG A 212 -3.31 -16.68 2.42
C ARG A 212 -2.55 -15.63 1.62
N SER A 213 -1.22 -15.58 1.73
CA SER A 213 -0.37 -14.55 1.14
C SER A 213 -0.77 -13.10 1.47
N GLU A 214 -1.50 -12.85 2.56
CA GLU A 214 -2.05 -11.54 2.90
C GLU A 214 -0.98 -10.45 3.16
N ASN A 215 0.22 -10.84 3.60
CA ASN A 215 1.30 -9.93 3.97
C ASN A 215 2.10 -9.34 2.79
N VAL A 216 1.64 -9.51 1.55
CA VAL A 216 2.28 -8.92 0.36
C VAL A 216 2.18 -7.40 0.37
N ALA A 217 1.06 -6.88 0.89
CA ALA A 217 0.91 -5.45 1.15
C ALA A 217 1.99 -4.97 2.12
N ASP A 218 2.19 -5.72 3.20
CA ASP A 218 3.19 -5.44 4.23
C ASP A 218 4.63 -5.57 3.73
N ALA A 219 4.86 -6.41 2.71
CA ALA A 219 6.13 -6.49 2.00
C ALA A 219 6.52 -5.22 1.28
N ILE A 220 5.54 -4.61 0.63
CA ILE A 220 5.76 -3.39 -0.13
C ILE A 220 5.87 -2.21 0.84
N LYS A 221 5.11 -2.22 1.92
CA LYS A 221 5.25 -1.29 3.05
C LYS A 221 6.65 -1.36 3.68
N GLU A 222 7.11 -2.54 4.06
CA GLU A 222 8.44 -2.77 4.64
C GLU A 222 9.58 -2.46 3.65
N ALA A 223 9.37 -2.78 2.36
CA ALA A 223 10.29 -2.35 1.31
C ALA A 223 10.52 -0.84 1.33
N VAL A 224 9.48 -0.05 1.61
CA VAL A 224 9.49 1.42 1.63
C VAL A 224 10.03 1.99 2.93
N ALA A 225 9.83 1.30 4.06
CA ALA A 225 10.57 1.63 5.26
C ALA A 225 12.07 1.45 5.01
N ARG A 226 12.50 0.24 4.65
CA ARG A 226 13.92 -0.09 4.47
C ARG A 226 14.58 0.74 3.37
N ALA A 227 13.81 1.11 2.35
CA ALA A 227 14.19 2.02 1.29
C ALA A 227 14.75 3.36 1.72
N ARG A 228 14.03 3.98 2.65
CA ARG A 228 14.17 5.40 2.97
C ARG A 228 15.01 5.59 4.23
N ASN A 229 15.75 4.55 4.64
CA ASN A 229 16.56 4.51 5.85
C ASN A 229 15.70 4.73 7.10
N VAL A 230 14.54 4.08 7.10
CA VAL A 230 13.58 4.11 8.19
C VAL A 230 13.89 2.97 9.14
N VAL A 231 13.86 3.30 10.43
CA VAL A 231 13.98 2.36 11.54
C VAL A 231 12.76 1.43 11.53
N SER A 232 12.87 0.30 10.83
CA SER A 232 12.15 -0.94 11.15
C SER A 232 13.04 -1.71 12.14
N ASP A 233 13.33 -1.11 13.29
CA ASP A 233 13.91 -1.86 14.40
C ASP A 233 12.75 -2.33 15.27
N ASN A 234 12.35 -3.57 14.96
CA ASN A 234 11.48 -4.46 15.71
C ASN A 234 10.04 -4.66 15.17
N LEU A 235 9.88 -5.02 13.89
CA LEU A 235 8.64 -5.65 13.37
C LEU A 235 8.49 -7.11 13.84
N GLY A 236 8.32 -7.27 15.14
CA GLY A 236 7.83 -8.50 15.75
C GLY A 236 6.95 -8.07 16.90
N THR A 237 5.65 -8.23 16.82
CA THR A 237 4.91 -9.49 16.96
C THR A 237 3.42 -9.11 16.92
N SER A 238 2.47 -10.05 16.83
CA SER A 238 1.04 -9.74 17.01
C SER A 238 0.70 -9.22 18.42
N GLY A 239 1.21 -8.05 18.81
CA GLY A 239 1.16 -7.51 20.15
C GLY A 239 1.53 -6.03 20.20
N VAL A 240 1.10 -5.39 21.28
CA VAL A 240 1.15 -3.94 21.50
C VAL A 240 2.57 -3.36 21.46
N ASP A 241 2.79 -2.42 20.54
CA ASP A 241 4.02 -1.68 20.31
C ASP A 241 3.96 -0.21 20.79
N PHE A 242 5.13 0.31 21.19
CA PHE A 242 5.28 1.69 21.66
C PHE A 242 6.45 2.38 20.93
N ILE A 243 6.15 3.29 20.01
CA ILE A 243 7.13 4.06 19.24
C ILE A 243 7.04 5.54 19.61
N ASN A 244 8.20 6.17 19.84
CA ASN A 244 8.25 7.61 20.06
C ASN A 244 9.49 8.26 19.42
N GLY A 245 9.63 9.59 19.55
CA GLY A 245 10.77 10.32 19.00
C GLY A 245 12.16 9.82 19.44
N ALA A 246 12.27 9.16 20.60
CA ALA A 246 13.53 8.55 21.08
C ALA A 246 13.82 7.19 20.43
N SER A 247 12.85 6.58 19.75
CA SER A 247 13.04 5.36 18.94
C SER A 247 13.88 5.60 17.68
N PHE A 248 14.16 6.86 17.33
CA PHE A 248 14.91 7.23 16.13
C PHE A 248 16.27 7.84 16.45
N SER A 249 17.27 7.54 15.62
CA SER A 249 18.63 8.12 15.73
C SER A 249 18.68 9.64 15.43
N SER A 250 17.62 10.18 14.84
CA SER A 250 17.42 11.60 14.59
C SER A 250 15.93 11.96 14.67
N THR A 251 15.63 13.10 15.28
CA THR A 251 14.29 13.70 15.32
C THR A 251 13.98 14.55 14.09
N THR A 252 14.85 14.57 13.08
CA THR A 252 14.62 15.29 11.82
C THR A 252 14.51 14.35 10.64
N GLY A 253 13.85 14.83 9.57
CA GLY A 253 13.62 14.10 8.35
C GLY A 253 12.42 13.17 8.45
N ASP A 254 11.92 12.77 7.30
CA ASP A 254 10.78 11.88 7.14
C ASP A 254 10.98 10.57 7.93
N LYS A 255 9.86 10.01 8.40
CA LYS A 255 9.80 8.73 9.11
C LYS A 255 8.73 7.90 8.44
N VAL A 256 8.92 6.59 8.41
CA VAL A 256 7.89 5.65 8.00
C VAL A 256 7.72 4.71 9.19
N VAL A 257 6.51 4.40 9.59
CA VAL A 257 6.26 3.61 10.80
C VAL A 257 5.17 2.61 10.46
N PHE A 258 5.44 1.35 10.76
CA PHE A 258 4.51 0.24 10.63
C PHE A 258 4.51 -0.46 11.99
N VAL A 259 3.35 -0.60 12.62
CA VAL A 259 3.24 -1.25 13.95
C VAL A 259 2.54 -2.61 13.89
N GLY A 260 1.65 -2.83 12.92
CA GLY A 260 1.21 -4.17 12.54
C GLY A 260 -0.02 -4.62 13.32
N ASP A 261 0.00 -5.84 13.86
CA ASP A 261 -1.10 -6.35 14.69
C ASP A 261 -0.86 -5.96 16.16
N GLY A 262 -1.84 -5.36 16.85
CA GLY A 262 -1.73 -4.92 18.23
C GLY A 262 -2.55 -3.66 18.48
N ASP A 263 -2.80 -3.34 19.75
CA ASP A 263 -3.32 -2.01 20.11
C ASP A 263 -2.14 -1.07 20.35
N ASP A 264 -1.65 -0.39 19.32
CA ASP A 264 -0.33 0.23 19.30
C ASP A 264 -0.33 1.72 19.65
N ASN A 265 0.83 2.26 20.03
CA ASN A 265 1.00 3.68 20.33
C ASN A 265 2.23 4.26 19.61
N VAL A 266 1.99 5.10 18.62
CA VAL A 266 3.01 5.82 17.86
C VAL A 266 2.91 7.31 18.15
N SER A 267 3.98 7.89 18.70
CA SER A 267 4.06 9.34 18.92
C SER A 267 5.31 9.97 18.35
N LEU A 268 5.17 10.64 17.20
CA LEU A 268 6.24 11.41 16.57
C LEU A 268 6.28 12.86 17.06
N ALA A 269 5.81 13.12 18.28
CA ALA A 269 5.87 14.46 18.87
C ALA A 269 7.30 14.99 18.97
N GLY A 270 7.52 16.19 18.42
CA GLY A 270 8.85 16.81 18.34
C GLY A 270 9.78 16.20 17.29
N VAL A 271 9.29 15.25 16.48
CA VAL A 271 9.93 14.82 15.26
C VAL A 271 9.46 15.74 14.12
N THR A 272 10.39 16.16 13.28
CA THR A 272 10.11 17.03 12.13
C THR A 272 10.36 16.29 10.82
N GLY A 273 9.46 16.39 9.86
CA GLY A 273 9.56 15.75 8.55
C GLY A 273 8.18 15.33 8.08
N ASN A 274 8.08 14.84 6.85
CA ASN A 274 6.82 14.32 6.34
C ASN A 274 6.79 12.82 6.64
N HIS A 275 5.98 12.43 7.62
CA HIS A 275 5.95 11.08 8.17
C HIS A 275 4.88 10.23 7.52
N PHE A 276 5.08 8.92 7.54
CA PHE A 276 4.08 7.92 7.19
C PHE A 276 3.92 6.99 8.38
N ILE A 277 2.69 6.73 8.81
CA ILE A 277 2.36 5.85 9.92
C ILE A 277 1.24 4.92 9.48
N ASP A 278 1.37 3.65 9.81
CA ASP A 278 0.40 2.59 9.52
C ASP A 278 0.24 1.77 10.80
N GLY A 279 -0.93 1.90 11.40
CA GLY A 279 -1.35 1.20 12.61
C GLY A 279 -1.41 -0.30 12.34
N GLY A 280 -2.33 -0.70 11.48
CA GLY A 280 -2.44 -2.08 11.03
C GLY A 280 -3.71 -2.71 11.56
N ALA A 281 -3.62 -3.63 12.51
CA ALA A 281 -4.80 -4.28 13.09
C ALA A 281 -4.82 -4.17 14.61
N GLY A 282 -5.87 -3.57 15.14
CA GLY A 282 -6.08 -3.36 16.57
C GLY A 282 -6.51 -1.93 16.82
N SER A 283 -6.64 -1.52 18.07
CA SER A 283 -7.05 -0.14 18.38
C SER A 283 -5.83 0.75 18.64
N ASP A 284 -5.44 1.50 17.63
CA ASP A 284 -4.18 2.24 17.60
C ASP A 284 -4.30 3.70 18.00
N VAL A 285 -3.19 4.26 18.49
CA VAL A 285 -3.03 5.70 18.75
C VAL A 285 -1.84 6.22 17.97
N LEU A 286 -2.09 7.03 16.94
CA LEU A 286 -1.09 7.49 15.99
C LEU A 286 -0.99 9.03 16.02
N PHE A 287 0.20 9.57 16.25
CA PHE A 287 0.49 11.01 16.23
C PHE A 287 1.62 11.34 15.25
N GLY A 288 1.28 12.05 14.16
CA GLY A 288 2.12 12.39 13.01
C GLY A 288 3.29 13.30 13.34
N GLY A 289 3.06 14.36 14.12
CA GLY A 289 4.13 15.24 14.59
C GLY A 289 4.14 16.59 13.89
N SER A 290 5.19 16.88 13.14
CA SER A 290 5.34 18.16 12.44
C SER A 290 5.86 17.93 11.03
N GLY A 291 5.11 18.41 10.04
CA GLY A 291 5.35 18.21 8.62
C GLY A 291 4.03 17.81 7.96
N ALA A 292 4.06 17.53 6.67
CA ALA A 292 2.89 16.98 6.00
C ALA A 292 2.92 15.46 6.17
N ASP A 293 2.17 14.97 7.15
CA ASP A 293 2.18 13.57 7.59
C ASP A 293 1.06 12.77 6.91
N THR A 294 1.22 11.45 6.90
CA THR A 294 0.16 10.53 6.48
C THR A 294 0.04 9.42 7.52
N ALA A 295 -1.18 9.20 8.01
CA ALA A 295 -1.47 8.14 8.97
C ALA A 295 -2.65 7.28 8.47
N ASP A 296 -2.51 5.97 8.57
CA ASP A 296 -3.54 4.97 8.29
C ASP A 296 -3.75 4.15 9.56
N GLY A 297 -4.97 4.16 10.12
CA GLY A 297 -5.31 3.42 11.33
C GLY A 297 -5.33 1.93 11.05
N GLY A 298 -6.12 1.54 10.06
CA GLY A 298 -6.15 0.17 9.56
C GLY A 298 -7.45 -0.52 9.96
N SER A 299 -7.42 -1.42 10.93
CA SER A 299 -8.62 -2.15 11.33
C SER A 299 -8.87 -2.11 12.82
N ASN A 300 -10.15 -2.02 13.19
CA ASN A 300 -10.68 -1.64 14.50
C ASN A 300 -10.60 -0.13 14.76
N ASN A 301 -10.94 0.27 15.98
CA ASN A 301 -11.21 1.66 16.29
C ASN A 301 -9.92 2.39 16.66
N ASP A 302 -9.53 3.35 15.84
CA ASP A 302 -8.25 4.04 15.92
C ASP A 302 -8.37 5.51 16.33
N ASN A 303 -7.27 6.08 16.81
CA ASN A 303 -7.16 7.50 17.13
C ASN A 303 -5.94 8.11 16.41
N LEU A 304 -6.22 8.87 15.36
CA LEU A 304 -5.24 9.47 14.48
C LEU A 304 -5.19 10.99 14.70
N VAL A 305 -3.97 11.49 14.84
CA VAL A 305 -3.69 12.92 14.99
C VAL A 305 -2.57 13.33 14.04
N GLY A 306 -2.85 14.23 13.11
CA GLY A 306 -1.88 14.75 12.13
C GLY A 306 -0.79 15.57 12.81
N GLY A 307 -1.15 16.74 13.33
CA GLY A 307 -0.23 17.61 14.05
C GLY A 307 -0.07 18.96 13.35
N ASN A 308 1.16 19.38 13.07
CA ASN A 308 1.39 20.62 12.34
C ASN A 308 1.72 20.30 10.88
N GLY A 309 0.99 20.86 9.92
CA GLY A 309 1.26 20.70 8.50
C GLY A 309 0.01 20.20 7.79
N ASN A 310 0.12 19.96 6.47
CA ASN A 310 -1.02 19.51 5.70
C ASN A 310 -1.03 17.97 5.71
N ASP A 311 -1.85 17.40 6.58
CA ASP A 311 -1.85 15.98 6.91
C ASP A 311 -2.90 15.20 6.13
N ILE A 312 -2.71 13.88 6.08
CA ILE A 312 -3.60 12.94 5.41
C ILE A 312 -3.89 11.79 6.37
N LEU A 313 -5.14 11.67 6.80
CA LEU A 313 -5.57 10.70 7.81
C LEU A 313 -6.61 9.75 7.22
N PHE A 314 -6.35 8.45 7.32
CA PHE A 314 -7.25 7.37 6.92
C PHE A 314 -7.63 6.55 8.15
N GLY A 315 -8.91 6.48 8.49
CA GLY A 315 -9.42 5.57 9.54
C GLY A 315 -9.38 4.12 9.09
N SER A 316 -9.77 3.89 7.82
CA SER A 316 -9.93 2.57 7.21
C SER A 316 -11.15 1.82 7.75
N SER A 317 -11.04 0.99 8.78
CA SER A 317 -12.20 0.21 9.25
C SER A 317 -12.33 0.19 10.75
N GLY A 318 -13.49 0.61 11.27
CA GLY A 318 -13.67 0.82 12.71
C GLY A 318 -14.47 2.09 12.94
N ASP A 319 -14.86 2.33 14.19
CA ASP A 319 -15.34 3.66 14.58
C ASP A 319 -14.13 4.49 15.04
N ASP A 320 -13.59 5.33 14.14
CA ASP A 320 -12.30 6.01 14.30
C ASP A 320 -12.43 7.46 14.77
N ILE A 321 -11.34 8.01 15.31
CA ILE A 321 -11.21 9.43 15.65
C ILE A 321 -10.04 10.01 14.86
N LEU A 322 -10.31 10.94 13.94
CA LEU A 322 -9.30 11.62 13.12
C LEU A 322 -9.26 13.11 13.46
N THR A 323 -8.08 13.62 13.80
CA THR A 323 -7.84 15.03 14.12
C THR A 323 -6.66 15.60 13.30
N GLY A 324 -6.93 16.52 12.37
CA GLY A 324 -5.90 17.18 11.55
C GLY A 324 -5.00 18.12 12.37
N ASN A 325 -5.62 19.06 13.08
CA ASN A 325 -5.01 20.19 13.80
C ASN A 325 -4.61 21.36 12.88
N ASP A 326 -3.32 21.71 12.77
CA ASP A 326 -2.89 22.94 12.11
C ASP A 326 -2.51 22.64 10.66
N GLY A 327 -3.24 23.13 9.66
CA GLY A 327 -2.91 22.94 8.26
C GLY A 327 -4.13 22.71 7.40
N ASN A 328 -3.91 22.43 6.11
CA ASN A 328 -4.98 22.03 5.21
C ASN A 328 -5.00 20.51 5.13
N ASP A 329 -5.88 19.88 5.89
CA ASP A 329 -5.83 18.45 6.12
C ASP A 329 -6.82 17.67 5.25
N TYR A 330 -6.51 16.42 4.97
CA TYR A 330 -7.39 15.46 4.30
C TYR A 330 -7.75 14.35 5.27
N LEU A 331 -9.04 14.22 5.60
CA LEU A 331 -9.55 13.25 6.57
C LEU A 331 -10.54 12.33 5.88
N GLN A 332 -10.33 11.03 6.00
CA GLN A 332 -11.20 9.99 5.45
C GLN A 332 -11.39 8.89 6.49
N GLY A 333 -12.58 8.81 7.09
CA GLY A 333 -12.92 7.78 8.08
C GLY A 333 -13.06 6.38 7.46
N ASP A 334 -13.55 6.32 6.22
CA ASP A 334 -13.88 5.10 5.49
C ASP A 334 -15.10 4.34 6.05
N SER A 335 -14.90 3.31 6.87
CA SER A 335 -15.98 2.40 7.24
C SER A 335 -16.22 2.34 8.73
N GLY A 336 -17.37 2.85 9.16
CA GLY A 336 -17.76 2.89 10.57
C GLY A 336 -18.43 4.22 10.89
N ASN A 337 -18.60 4.54 12.16
CA ASN A 337 -19.11 5.86 12.56
C ASN A 337 -17.96 6.68 13.10
N ASP A 338 -17.31 7.40 12.19
CA ASP A 338 -16.07 8.09 12.52
C ASP A 338 -16.32 9.47 13.11
N VAL A 339 -15.32 10.00 13.80
CA VAL A 339 -15.31 11.35 14.35
C VAL A 339 -14.16 12.12 13.71
N LEU A 340 -14.50 13.09 12.86
CA LEU A 340 -13.54 13.84 12.05
C LEU A 340 -13.46 15.28 12.55
N THR A 341 -12.24 15.75 12.84
CA THR A 341 -11.95 17.13 13.23
C THR A 341 -10.82 17.67 12.34
N GLY A 342 -11.13 18.63 11.47
CA GLY A 342 -10.13 19.23 10.56
C GLY A 342 -9.15 20.10 11.33
N GLY A 343 -9.67 21.03 12.13
CA GLY A 343 -8.89 21.99 12.89
C GLY A 343 -8.77 23.34 12.17
N ALA A 344 -7.55 23.84 12.10
CA ALA A 344 -7.23 25.16 11.58
C ALA A 344 -6.68 25.06 10.15
N GLY A 345 -7.50 25.39 9.17
CA GLY A 345 -7.04 25.61 7.80
C GLY A 345 -8.19 25.48 6.83
N SER A 346 -7.93 24.88 5.67
CA SER A 346 -8.94 24.54 4.67
C SER A 346 -8.92 23.05 4.48
N ASP A 347 -9.82 22.37 5.18
CA ASP A 347 -9.78 20.92 5.35
C ASP A 347 -10.72 20.21 4.40
N THR A 348 -10.41 18.96 4.09
CA THR A 348 -11.20 18.09 3.22
C THR A 348 -11.66 16.87 3.98
N PHE A 349 -12.96 16.77 4.21
CA PHE A 349 -13.63 15.58 4.76
C PHE A 349 -14.11 14.71 3.61
N ALA A 350 -13.44 13.58 3.39
CA ALA A 350 -13.56 12.82 2.17
C ALA A 350 -14.37 11.53 2.33
N PHE A 351 -15.33 11.35 1.42
CA PHE A 351 -16.16 10.17 1.27
C PHE A 351 -15.87 9.57 -0.13
N THR A 352 -14.68 9.02 -0.30
CA THR A 352 -14.19 8.47 -1.58
C THR A 352 -13.78 7.01 -1.44
N THR A 353 -14.07 6.13 -2.41
CA THR A 353 -13.67 4.71 -2.28
C THR A 353 -13.03 4.18 -3.56
N GLY A 354 -11.85 3.57 -3.43
CA GLY A 354 -11.01 3.18 -4.55
C GLY A 354 -11.48 1.96 -5.35
N SER A 355 -12.48 1.19 -4.89
CA SER A 355 -13.05 0.05 -5.64
C SER A 355 -14.36 -0.42 -5.01
N ARG A 356 -15.48 0.22 -5.39
CA ARG A 356 -16.87 -0.25 -5.19
C ARG A 356 -17.21 -0.66 -3.75
N PHE A 357 -17.25 0.34 -2.89
CA PHE A 357 -17.84 0.29 -1.57
C PHE A 357 -19.33 0.64 -1.62
N VAL A 358 -20.18 0.02 -0.78
CA VAL A 358 -21.62 0.31 -0.74
C VAL A 358 -21.87 1.40 0.31
N ILE A 359 -22.74 2.39 0.07
CA ILE A 359 -23.00 3.45 1.07
C ILE A 359 -23.43 2.91 2.44
N SER A 360 -24.05 1.73 2.48
CA SER A 360 -24.42 1.05 3.72
C SER A 360 -23.22 0.64 4.59
N GLU A 361 -22.02 0.63 4.04
CA GLU A 361 -20.78 0.24 4.71
C GLU A 361 -19.96 1.47 5.15
N LEU A 362 -20.29 2.69 4.70
CA LEU A 362 -19.61 3.93 5.17
C LEU A 362 -19.89 4.22 6.64
N GLY A 363 -21.00 3.70 7.17
CA GLY A 363 -21.55 4.19 8.42
C GLY A 363 -21.94 5.67 8.35
N SER A 364 -21.88 6.37 9.49
CA SER A 364 -22.40 7.74 9.63
C SER A 364 -21.44 8.60 10.44
N ASP A 365 -20.55 9.28 9.74
CA ASP A 365 -19.49 10.08 10.36
C ASP A 365 -20.01 11.33 11.05
N THR A 366 -19.24 11.82 12.01
CA THR A 366 -19.47 13.06 12.72
C THR A 366 -18.33 14.03 12.42
N ILE A 367 -18.63 15.10 11.69
CA ILE A 367 -17.69 16.21 11.46
C ILE A 367 -17.86 17.23 12.59
N GLN A 368 -16.86 17.36 13.45
CA GLN A 368 -16.94 18.19 14.66
C GLN A 368 -16.79 19.68 14.35
N ASP A 369 -15.91 20.02 13.43
CA ASP A 369 -15.68 21.38 12.98
C ASP A 369 -15.76 21.47 11.46
N PHE A 370 -16.54 22.42 10.98
CA PHE A 370 -16.66 22.69 9.57
C PHE A 370 -16.85 24.19 9.41
N THR A 371 -15.93 24.80 8.68
CA THR A 371 -15.81 26.23 8.42
C THR A 371 -16.25 26.53 6.99
N PRO A 372 -17.48 27.06 6.79
CA PRO A 372 -17.98 27.34 5.46
C PRO A 372 -17.06 28.27 4.65
N GLY A 373 -16.68 27.82 3.46
CA GLY A 373 -15.83 28.57 2.53
C GLY A 373 -14.33 28.32 2.69
N ALA A 374 -13.90 27.69 3.78
CA ALA A 374 -12.57 27.11 3.92
C ALA A 374 -12.63 25.61 3.63
N ASP A 375 -13.49 24.89 4.36
CA ASP A 375 -13.52 23.43 4.33
C ASP A 375 -14.40 22.90 3.20
N LYS A 376 -14.15 21.64 2.85
CA LYS A 376 -14.82 20.90 1.79
C LYS A 376 -15.26 19.52 2.27
N ILE A 377 -16.43 19.12 1.80
CA ILE A 377 -16.88 17.73 1.84
C ILE A 377 -16.63 17.14 0.45
N GLN A 378 -15.69 16.20 0.35
CA GLN A 378 -15.35 15.59 -0.93
C GLN A 378 -16.17 14.30 -1.13
N LEU A 379 -16.83 14.19 -2.28
CA LEU A 379 -17.69 13.07 -2.66
C LEU A 379 -17.13 12.39 -3.92
N SER A 380 -16.91 11.08 -3.90
CA SER A 380 -16.52 10.36 -5.14
C SER A 380 -17.75 9.95 -5.96
N LYS A 381 -17.67 10.12 -7.28
CA LYS A 381 -18.70 9.69 -8.22
C LYS A 381 -18.89 8.17 -8.24
N THR A 382 -17.85 7.42 -7.91
CA THR A 382 -17.96 5.96 -7.75
C THR A 382 -18.82 5.55 -6.56
N THR A 383 -18.80 6.30 -5.46
CA THR A 383 -19.63 6.08 -4.27
C THR A 383 -21.02 6.70 -4.45
N PHE A 384 -21.07 7.98 -4.82
CA PHE A 384 -22.29 8.78 -5.02
C PHE A 384 -22.72 8.74 -6.50
N THR A 385 -23.09 7.55 -6.94
CA THR A 385 -23.36 7.22 -8.35
C THR A 385 -24.50 8.00 -9.00
N ALA A 386 -25.41 8.59 -8.24
CA ALA A 386 -26.56 9.36 -8.73
C ALA A 386 -26.23 10.83 -9.06
N LEU A 387 -25.10 11.37 -8.58
CA LEU A 387 -24.73 12.78 -8.83
C LEU A 387 -24.73 13.13 -10.33
N SER A 388 -25.21 14.29 -10.73
CA SER A 388 -25.33 14.67 -12.14
C SER A 388 -24.05 15.28 -12.72
N ASN A 389 -22.96 15.36 -11.93
CA ASN A 389 -21.67 15.86 -12.40
C ASN A 389 -21.07 14.96 -13.50
N PHE A 390 -20.53 15.57 -14.55
CA PHE A 390 -19.88 14.88 -15.70
C PHE A 390 -18.42 15.33 -15.92
N VAL A 391 -17.97 16.35 -15.20
CA VAL A 391 -16.61 16.92 -15.24
C VAL A 391 -16.09 16.87 -13.81
N PHE A 392 -14.84 16.45 -13.61
CA PHE A 392 -14.26 16.25 -12.27
C PHE A 392 -12.79 16.69 -12.26
N PRO A 393 -12.26 17.21 -11.13
CA PRO A 393 -13.00 17.61 -9.94
C PRO A 393 -13.89 18.84 -10.21
N THR A 394 -15.01 18.95 -9.51
CA THR A 394 -15.96 20.06 -9.66
C THR A 394 -16.76 20.30 -8.38
N ALA A 395 -17.34 21.49 -8.22
CA ALA A 395 -18.39 21.68 -7.21
C ALA A 395 -19.61 20.79 -7.53
N LEU A 396 -20.35 20.40 -6.49
CA LEU A 396 -21.62 19.68 -6.63
C LEU A 396 -22.59 20.48 -7.51
N ASN A 397 -23.37 19.81 -8.34
CA ASN A 397 -24.40 20.50 -9.12
C ASN A 397 -25.50 21.02 -8.19
N VAL A 398 -25.92 22.27 -8.39
CA VAL A 398 -26.94 22.91 -7.53
C VAL A 398 -28.28 22.14 -7.56
N ALA A 399 -28.57 21.44 -8.66
CA ALA A 399 -29.77 20.61 -8.78
C ALA A 399 -29.74 19.38 -7.85
N ASP A 400 -28.55 18.92 -7.49
CA ASP A 400 -28.34 17.73 -6.67
C ASP A 400 -28.30 18.04 -5.17
N PHE A 401 -28.41 19.30 -4.78
CA PHE A 401 -28.31 19.72 -3.38
C PHE A 401 -29.59 20.39 -2.87
N ALA A 402 -30.08 19.94 -1.71
CA ALA A 402 -31.19 20.57 -1.01
C ALA A 402 -30.90 20.77 0.48
N THR A 403 -31.52 21.79 1.08
CA THR A 403 -31.51 22.01 2.53
C THR A 403 -32.92 21.90 3.09
N VAL A 404 -33.03 21.18 4.21
CA VAL A 404 -34.28 20.96 4.95
C VAL A 404 -34.09 21.29 6.44
N THR A 405 -35.17 21.19 7.22
CA THR A 405 -35.18 21.46 8.68
C THR A 405 -35.61 20.26 9.52
N THR A 406 -35.98 19.14 8.89
CA THR A 406 -36.34 17.89 9.57
C THR A 406 -35.89 16.71 8.71
N ASP A 407 -35.51 15.59 9.35
CA ASP A 407 -35.08 14.38 8.65
C ASP A 407 -36.22 13.81 7.78
N ALA A 408 -37.47 13.87 8.27
CA ALA A 408 -38.65 13.49 7.50
C ALA A 408 -38.83 14.30 6.19
N SER A 409 -38.37 15.56 6.16
CA SER A 409 -38.38 16.35 4.92
C SER A 409 -37.23 15.99 3.99
N ALA A 410 -36.13 15.45 4.51
CA ALA A 410 -35.06 14.93 3.67
C ALA A 410 -35.55 13.75 2.82
N GLU A 411 -36.42 12.92 3.39
CA GLU A 411 -37.00 11.78 2.68
C GLU A 411 -37.87 12.13 1.49
N LEU A 412 -38.46 13.34 1.53
CA LEU A 412 -39.34 13.86 0.51
C LEU A 412 -38.60 14.74 -0.51
N SER A 413 -37.31 15.00 -0.28
CA SER A 413 -36.47 15.77 -1.19
C SER A 413 -36.17 14.97 -2.46
N GLY A 414 -36.29 15.62 -3.61
CA GLY A 414 -35.89 15.05 -4.90
C GLY A 414 -34.39 15.21 -5.20
N ALA A 415 -33.63 15.88 -4.34
CA ALA A 415 -32.19 16.08 -4.50
C ALA A 415 -31.39 14.86 -3.98
N GLU A 416 -30.25 14.60 -4.61
CA GLU A 416 -29.36 13.48 -4.31
C GLU A 416 -28.59 13.69 -3.00
N ILE A 417 -28.18 14.91 -2.66
CA ILE A 417 -27.56 15.27 -1.39
C ILE A 417 -28.49 16.22 -0.63
N VAL A 418 -28.86 15.84 0.59
CA VAL A 418 -29.80 16.61 1.41
C VAL A 418 -29.19 16.92 2.76
N TYR A 419 -29.20 18.20 3.12
CA TYR A 419 -28.68 18.68 4.39
C TYR A 419 -29.81 19.14 5.32
N ASN A 420 -29.90 18.54 6.51
CA ASN A 420 -30.80 19.02 7.56
C ASN A 420 -30.08 20.09 8.41
N SER A 421 -30.40 21.35 8.15
CA SER A 421 -29.85 22.51 8.87
C SER A 421 -30.21 22.59 10.36
N ALA A 422 -31.19 21.83 10.84
CA ALA A 422 -31.59 21.85 12.25
C ALA A 422 -30.73 20.94 13.14
N ASN A 423 -30.15 19.88 12.57
CA ASN A 423 -29.36 18.89 13.32
C ASN A 423 -28.02 18.50 12.65
N GLY A 424 -27.70 19.09 11.51
CA GLY A 424 -26.42 18.90 10.83
C GLY A 424 -26.34 17.64 9.96
N SER A 425 -27.41 16.83 9.88
CA SER A 425 -27.37 15.55 9.18
C SER A 425 -27.28 15.74 7.66
N LEU A 426 -26.40 14.96 7.02
CA LEU A 426 -26.26 14.84 5.59
C LEU A 426 -26.75 13.48 5.12
N PHE A 427 -27.58 13.52 4.09
CA PHE A 427 -28.19 12.35 3.50
C PHE A 427 -27.86 12.23 2.02
N TYR A 428 -27.76 10.99 1.55
CA TYR A 428 -27.70 10.64 0.15
C TYR A 428 -28.97 9.91 -0.29
N ASN A 429 -29.60 10.41 -1.34
CA ASN A 429 -30.81 9.87 -1.94
C ASN A 429 -30.57 9.46 -3.40
N PRO A 430 -30.07 8.24 -3.67
CA PRO A 430 -29.70 7.82 -5.02
C PRO A 430 -30.87 7.67 -5.99
N ASN A 431 -32.10 7.58 -5.48
CA ASN A 431 -33.29 7.24 -6.27
C ASN A 431 -34.26 8.41 -6.44
N GLY A 432 -34.09 9.51 -5.71
CA GLY A 432 -35.02 10.65 -5.72
C GLY A 432 -36.45 10.30 -5.30
N LEU A 433 -36.67 9.15 -4.64
CA LEU A 433 -37.98 8.62 -4.25
C LEU A 433 -38.15 8.57 -2.73
N ALA A 434 -39.34 8.94 -2.26
CA ALA A 434 -39.71 8.86 -0.85
C ALA A 434 -39.80 7.41 -0.35
N GLY A 435 -39.09 7.09 0.73
CA GLY A 435 -39.14 5.79 1.42
C GLY A 435 -37.86 4.93 1.41
N GLY A 436 -36.74 5.45 0.88
CA GLY A 436 -35.45 4.73 0.85
C GLY A 436 -34.53 4.95 2.07
N PHE A 437 -34.97 5.70 3.08
CA PHE A 437 -34.11 6.21 4.16
C PHE A 437 -34.06 5.30 5.40
N ALA A 438 -34.87 4.25 5.44
CA ALA A 438 -35.16 3.53 6.69
C ALA A 438 -33.93 2.87 7.33
N GLU A 439 -32.90 2.52 6.58
CA GLU A 439 -31.59 2.11 7.11
C GLU A 439 -30.49 2.47 6.09
N GLY A 440 -29.73 3.56 6.29
CA GLY A 440 -28.47 3.81 5.56
C GLY A 440 -28.38 5.04 4.63
N GLY A 441 -29.36 5.95 4.63
CA GLY A 441 -29.31 7.17 3.81
C GLY A 441 -28.49 8.32 4.39
N ARG A 442 -28.21 8.31 5.71
CA ARG A 442 -27.38 9.32 6.37
C ARG A 442 -25.93 8.84 6.36
N PHE A 443 -25.02 9.67 5.83
CA PHE A 443 -23.60 9.33 5.75
C PHE A 443 -22.71 10.25 6.61
N ALA A 444 -23.23 11.41 7.02
CA ALA A 444 -22.49 12.31 7.89
C ALA A 444 -23.41 13.19 8.74
N GLN A 445 -22.85 13.76 9.81
CA GLN A 445 -23.48 14.78 10.65
C GLN A 445 -22.46 15.86 11.02
N LEU A 446 -22.80 17.13 10.78
CA LEU A 446 -21.96 18.27 11.16
C LEU A 446 -22.45 18.85 12.49
N THR A 447 -21.63 18.81 13.54
CA THR A 447 -22.10 19.16 14.90
C THR A 447 -22.41 20.65 15.09
N SER A 448 -21.80 21.53 14.29
CA SER A 448 -21.99 22.99 14.37
C SER A 448 -23.19 23.51 13.58
N ASN A 449 -23.91 22.63 12.87
CA ASN A 449 -25.02 22.97 11.96
C ASN A 449 -24.70 24.16 11.03
N PRO A 450 -23.58 24.15 10.29
CA PRO A 450 -23.18 25.30 9.48
C PRO A 450 -24.11 25.50 8.29
N THR A 451 -24.05 26.67 7.65
CA THR A 451 -24.75 26.86 6.36
C THR A 451 -23.95 26.18 5.26
N LEU A 452 -24.55 25.19 4.59
CA LEU A 452 -23.96 24.51 3.44
C LEU A 452 -24.60 24.96 2.13
N THR A 453 -23.81 24.98 1.08
CA THR A 453 -24.26 25.17 -0.30
C THR A 453 -23.61 24.12 -1.19
N ALA A 454 -23.99 24.04 -2.47
CA ALA A 454 -23.32 23.16 -3.42
C ALA A 454 -21.79 23.44 -3.52
N ALA A 455 -21.35 24.66 -3.21
CA ALA A 455 -19.93 25.01 -3.16
C ALA A 455 -19.21 24.50 -1.90
N SER A 456 -19.92 24.00 -0.90
CA SER A 456 -19.32 23.30 0.27
C SER A 456 -18.81 21.91 -0.10
N PHE A 457 -19.18 21.40 -1.27
CA PHE A 457 -18.83 20.07 -1.74
C PHE A 457 -17.85 20.13 -2.92
N GLU A 458 -16.96 19.16 -2.98
CA GLU A 458 -16.16 18.84 -4.15
C GLU A 458 -16.52 17.43 -4.61
N VAL A 459 -16.73 17.25 -5.91
CA VAL A 459 -17.03 15.94 -6.50
C VAL A 459 -15.84 15.49 -7.33
N VAL A 460 -15.34 14.30 -7.04
CA VAL A 460 -14.19 13.65 -7.72
C VAL A 460 -14.64 12.37 -8.44
N VAL A 461 -13.76 11.78 -9.26
CA VAL A 461 -14.06 10.54 -10.00
C VAL A 461 -14.19 9.36 -9.03
#